data_AF-A0A182Y9B6-F1
#
_entry.id   AF-A0A182Y9B6-F1
#
_cell.length_a   1.000
_cell.length_b   1.000
_cell.length_c   1.000
_cell.angle_alpha   90.00
_cell.angle_beta   90.00
_cell.angle_gamma   90.00
#
_symmetry.space_group_name_H-M   'P 1'
#
loop_
_entity.id
_entity.type
_entity.pdbx_description
1 polymer ?
#
loop_
_entity_poly.entity_id
_entity_poly.type
_entity_poly.pdbx_seq_one_letter_code
_entity_poly.pdbx_strand_id
1 'polypeptide(L)'
;MCESLEEKFGAWELFEDIWQKELADDGVSMTDKVDLFLKDSPFHDRLNLRADRKDNAKARSLRARGNEMFHPKVKRYIEALKCYNESIAFSQKGTEDRAIAYANRSTICYELHRYEECLENIRLARESNYPERLANKLVKREDDAKKALMAAKARPCKDDAKPNVAAPQLSYRAHETAPQVAECLELFESEKFGRYVVTNRNLNAGDVVIIEQPFCCLLRDVYRCIRCDFCLKESIFTLIPCESCTVAMYCSNECMTKAYRQYHRYECPVIRDMWRIFTKLPVLSLRVVTTAIAAFDHNLQAMGEHLRALNEKEINAFTMDWTQATPRDIYDTVHVLETNANMRGPKDRMARVFFTTIIHKLLIERTELGKVCGPDFEMAELLDYLFLRHLQTSPVNMHSLHYMEYQPAQELYELENHASACFPLLSMLNHSCAPNVTRVTLHDGRCAVVVNRPIPKGGQLYDNYGMHHSLMPRKERQYSLESQYRFHCRCEACVNDYPLYPELPSIDCSRHGMIDAQAIHAELALHDAQKAAELLPKLRRYLNDIGQQYPGKEICSCQELFLRSFQILHKPTSESAQYWKYCNP
;
A
#
# COMPACT_ATOMS: atom_id res chain seq x y z
N MET A 1 -11.54 3.47 -9.16
CA MET A 1 -11.52 2.32 -8.23
C MET A 1 -12.61 1.30 -8.60
N CYS A 2 -12.44 0.04 -8.20
CA CYS A 2 -13.46 -1.01 -8.20
C CYS A 2 -14.37 -0.87 -6.95
N GLU A 3 -15.50 -1.57 -6.94
CA GLU A 3 -16.32 -1.71 -5.73
C GLU A 3 -15.54 -2.44 -4.64
N SER A 4 -15.62 -1.95 -3.40
CA SER A 4 -15.00 -2.60 -2.24
C SER A 4 -15.57 -4.01 -2.06
N LEU A 5 -14.73 -4.97 -1.69
CA LEU A 5 -15.17 -6.29 -1.26
C LEU A 5 -15.65 -6.28 0.20
N GLU A 6 -15.20 -5.31 1.00
CA GLU A 6 -15.52 -5.19 2.42
C GLU A 6 -17.03 -5.03 2.62
N GLU A 7 -17.62 -5.96 3.36
CA GLU A 7 -19.04 -5.98 3.70
C GLU A 7 -19.28 -5.16 4.97
N LYS A 8 -20.47 -4.56 5.07
CA LYS A 8 -20.84 -3.77 6.27
C LYS A 8 -20.88 -4.58 7.56
N PHE A 9 -21.11 -5.88 7.46
CA PHE A 9 -21.11 -6.81 8.60
C PHE A 9 -19.97 -7.78 8.43
N GLY A 10 -18.87 -7.54 9.15
CA GLY A 10 -17.68 -8.36 9.13
C GLY A 10 -17.38 -9.00 10.48
N ALA A 11 -16.12 -9.40 10.65
CA ALA A 11 -15.64 -10.04 11.85
C ALA A 11 -15.68 -9.11 13.07
N TRP A 12 -15.52 -7.79 12.89
CA TRP A 12 -15.62 -6.84 13.99
C TRP A 12 -17.05 -6.72 14.51
N GLU A 13 -18.02 -6.58 13.62
CA GLU A 13 -19.44 -6.50 13.98
C GLU A 13 -19.90 -7.80 14.65
N LEU A 14 -19.45 -8.94 14.13
CA LEU A 14 -19.68 -10.24 14.75
C LEU A 14 -19.05 -10.32 16.15
N PHE A 15 -17.81 -9.83 16.31
CA PHE A 15 -17.14 -9.78 17.60
C PHE A 15 -17.90 -8.91 18.59
N GLU A 16 -18.34 -7.71 18.21
CA GLU A 16 -19.14 -6.83 19.07
C GLU A 16 -20.45 -7.48 19.51
N ASP A 17 -21.15 -8.14 18.58
CA ASP A 17 -22.39 -8.86 18.87
C ASP A 17 -22.19 -9.94 19.94
N ILE A 18 -21.13 -10.75 19.80
CA ILE A 18 -20.78 -11.82 20.76
C ILE A 18 -20.32 -11.20 22.07
N TRP A 19 -19.44 -10.19 22.01
CA TRP A 19 -18.89 -9.51 23.17
C TRP A 19 -19.99 -8.92 24.07
N GLN A 20 -21.02 -8.32 23.47
CA GLN A 20 -22.13 -7.72 24.19
C GLN A 20 -23.14 -8.74 24.73
N LYS A 21 -23.40 -9.84 24.00
CA LYS A 21 -24.46 -10.81 24.34
C LYS A 21 -23.99 -11.96 25.23
N GLU A 22 -22.78 -12.45 25.02
CA GLU A 22 -22.29 -13.73 25.57
C GLU A 22 -21.10 -13.54 26.53
N LEU A 23 -20.38 -12.42 26.44
CA LEU A 23 -19.14 -12.18 27.19
C LEU A 23 -19.24 -11.06 28.25
N ALA A 24 -20.43 -10.44 28.39
CA ALA A 24 -20.69 -9.33 29.30
C ALA A 24 -20.90 -9.76 30.78
N ASP A 25 -20.90 -11.06 31.08
CA ASP A 25 -21.03 -11.55 32.46
C ASP A 25 -19.67 -11.55 33.17
N ASP A 26 -19.57 -10.84 34.30
CA ASP A 26 -18.35 -10.63 35.08
C ASP A 26 -17.94 -11.89 35.87
N GLY A 27 -18.79 -12.92 35.92
CA GLY A 27 -18.56 -14.17 36.67
C GLY A 27 -17.85 -15.30 35.91
N VAL A 28 -17.64 -15.18 34.60
CA VAL A 28 -17.08 -16.25 33.75
C VAL A 28 -15.59 -16.02 33.48
N SER A 29 -14.75 -17.05 33.65
CA SER A 29 -13.31 -16.94 33.42
C SER A 29 -13.01 -16.64 31.94
N MET A 30 -11.89 -15.96 31.66
CA MET A 30 -11.51 -15.62 30.28
C MET A 30 -11.32 -16.87 29.41
N THR A 31 -10.91 -18.00 29.99
CA THR A 31 -10.73 -19.27 29.31
C THR A 31 -12.08 -19.87 28.91
N ASP A 32 -13.07 -19.87 29.81
CA ASP A 32 -14.42 -20.35 29.51
C ASP A 32 -15.09 -19.49 28.43
N LYS A 33 -14.78 -18.18 28.41
CA LYS A 33 -15.21 -17.24 27.37
C LYS A 33 -14.64 -17.58 25.98
N VAL A 34 -13.39 -18.04 25.91
CA VAL A 34 -12.76 -18.53 24.66
C VAL A 34 -13.35 -19.89 24.25
N ASP A 35 -13.56 -20.80 25.20
CA ASP A 35 -14.13 -22.11 24.91
C ASP A 35 -15.59 -22.05 24.46
N LEU A 36 -16.41 -21.18 25.06
CA LEU A 36 -17.77 -20.90 24.59
C LEU A 36 -17.75 -20.40 23.13
N PHE A 37 -16.82 -19.49 22.84
CA PHE A 37 -16.60 -18.96 21.49
C PHE A 37 -16.20 -20.05 20.49
N LEU A 38 -15.30 -20.96 20.86
CA LEU A 38 -14.81 -22.03 19.96
C LEU A 38 -15.81 -23.18 19.78
N LYS A 39 -16.58 -23.49 20.82
CA LYS A 39 -17.49 -24.65 20.88
C LYS A 39 -18.84 -24.39 20.20
N ASP A 40 -19.33 -23.15 20.23
CA ASP A 40 -20.65 -22.76 19.70
C ASP A 40 -20.59 -21.90 18.41
N SER A 41 -19.47 -21.81 17.69
CA SER A 41 -19.30 -20.82 16.59
C SER A 41 -19.72 -21.27 15.18
N PRO A 42 -20.90 -20.85 14.66
CA PRO A 42 -21.26 -20.88 13.24
C PRO A 42 -20.71 -19.64 12.51
N PHE A 43 -19.50 -19.15 12.81
CA PHE A 43 -18.99 -17.94 12.15
C PHE A 43 -18.97 -18.11 10.62
N HIS A 44 -18.77 -19.34 10.12
CA HIS A 44 -18.94 -19.67 8.71
C HIS A 44 -20.32 -19.26 8.17
N ASP A 45 -21.40 -19.56 8.88
CA ASP A 45 -22.75 -19.22 8.43
C ASP A 45 -23.09 -17.75 8.72
N ARG A 46 -22.70 -17.23 9.89
CA ARG A 46 -22.94 -15.83 10.29
C ARG A 46 -22.22 -14.82 9.41
N LEU A 47 -21.02 -15.16 8.92
CA LEU A 47 -20.24 -14.35 7.98
C LEU A 47 -20.42 -14.80 6.51
N ASN A 48 -21.25 -15.80 6.26
CA ASN A 48 -21.48 -16.40 4.94
C ASN A 48 -20.17 -16.71 4.19
N LEU A 49 -19.27 -17.43 4.85
CA LEU A 49 -17.97 -17.82 4.33
C LEU A 49 -18.13 -18.99 3.36
N ARG A 50 -17.54 -18.86 2.17
CA ARG A 50 -17.62 -19.87 1.10
C ARG A 50 -16.28 -19.95 0.38
N ALA A 51 -15.90 -21.10 -0.13
CA ALA A 51 -14.71 -21.18 -0.97
C ALA A 51 -14.87 -20.27 -2.21
N ASP A 52 -13.80 -19.56 -2.59
CA ASP A 52 -13.82 -18.75 -3.80
C ASP A 52 -13.66 -19.60 -5.06
N ARG A 53 -14.43 -19.27 -6.09
CA ARG A 53 -14.49 -20.00 -7.36
C ARG A 53 -14.80 -19.04 -8.50
N LYS A 54 -14.23 -19.34 -9.67
CA LYS A 54 -14.58 -18.68 -10.93
C LYS A 54 -16.06 -18.87 -11.27
N ASP A 55 -16.69 -17.81 -11.78
CA ASP A 55 -18.10 -17.75 -12.12
C ASP A 55 -18.28 -17.06 -13.50
N ASN A 56 -18.53 -17.87 -14.53
CA ASN A 56 -18.74 -17.38 -15.89
C ASN A 56 -20.05 -16.58 -16.04
N ALA A 57 -21.07 -16.84 -15.22
CA ALA A 57 -22.32 -16.06 -15.26
C ALA A 57 -22.07 -14.64 -14.75
N LYS A 58 -21.35 -14.50 -13.63
CA LYS A 58 -20.91 -13.18 -13.15
C LYS A 58 -19.98 -12.51 -14.15
N ALA A 59 -19.04 -13.25 -14.75
CA ALA A 59 -18.16 -12.73 -15.80
C ALA A 59 -18.95 -12.14 -16.98
N ARG A 60 -20.02 -12.81 -17.45
CA ARG A 60 -20.90 -12.28 -18.51
C ARG A 60 -21.61 -11.00 -18.12
N SER A 61 -22.16 -10.94 -16.91
CA SER A 61 -22.83 -9.73 -16.39
C SER A 61 -21.87 -8.54 -16.33
N LEU A 62 -20.65 -8.74 -15.83
CA LEU A 62 -19.61 -7.70 -15.77
C LEU A 62 -19.17 -7.25 -17.17
N ARG A 63 -19.04 -8.17 -18.12
CA ARG A 63 -18.75 -7.84 -19.52
C ARG A 63 -19.88 -7.03 -20.16
N ALA A 64 -21.14 -7.36 -19.86
CA ALA A 64 -22.29 -6.60 -20.34
C ALA A 64 -22.25 -5.15 -19.82
N ARG A 65 -21.97 -4.95 -18.53
CA ARG A 65 -21.74 -3.62 -17.94
C ARG A 65 -20.59 -2.87 -18.62
N GLY A 66 -19.50 -3.58 -18.94
CA GLY A 66 -18.40 -2.99 -19.72
C GLY A 66 -18.82 -2.54 -21.12
N ASN A 67 -19.70 -3.29 -21.79
CA ASN A 67 -20.23 -2.91 -23.11
C ASN A 67 -21.13 -1.66 -23.05
N GLU A 68 -21.90 -1.50 -21.97
CA GLU A 68 -22.71 -0.29 -21.73
C GLU A 68 -21.81 0.93 -21.60
N MET A 69 -20.72 0.83 -20.83
CA MET A 69 -19.73 1.90 -20.67
C MET A 69 -18.98 2.20 -21.97
N PHE A 70 -18.65 1.18 -22.76
CA PHE A 70 -17.96 1.33 -24.05
C PHE A 70 -18.85 1.96 -25.14
N HIS A 71 -20.17 1.90 -25.00
CA HIS A 71 -21.12 2.28 -26.05
C HIS A 71 -20.77 3.64 -26.68
N PRO A 72 -20.90 3.84 -28.02
CA PRO A 72 -20.47 5.08 -28.70
C PRO A 72 -21.11 6.37 -28.20
N LYS A 73 -22.28 6.29 -27.54
CA LYS A 73 -22.95 7.43 -26.88
C LYS A 73 -22.47 7.68 -25.44
N VAL A 74 -21.84 6.69 -24.81
CA VAL A 74 -21.38 6.75 -23.41
C VAL A 74 -19.87 7.01 -23.35
N LYS A 75 -19.03 6.29 -24.12
CA LYS A 75 -17.57 6.48 -24.21
C LYS A 75 -16.85 6.59 -22.85
N ARG A 76 -17.15 5.70 -21.91
CA ARG A 76 -16.47 5.61 -20.61
C ARG A 76 -15.43 4.50 -20.63
N TYR A 77 -14.34 4.73 -21.37
CA TYR A 77 -13.35 3.69 -21.68
C TYR A 77 -12.61 3.16 -20.46
N ILE A 78 -12.23 4.02 -19.52
CA ILE A 78 -11.52 3.60 -18.30
C ILE A 78 -12.42 2.75 -17.39
N GLU A 79 -13.70 3.08 -17.28
CA GLU A 79 -14.67 2.27 -16.55
C GLU A 79 -15.01 0.95 -17.26
N ALA A 80 -15.09 0.97 -18.59
CA ALA A 80 -15.26 -0.25 -19.38
C ALA A 80 -14.10 -1.23 -19.18
N LEU A 81 -12.85 -0.73 -19.16
CA LEU A 81 -11.66 -1.55 -18.85
C LEU A 81 -11.74 -2.21 -17.47
N LYS A 82 -12.17 -1.47 -16.43
CA LYS A 82 -12.36 -2.03 -15.08
C LYS A 82 -13.37 -3.19 -15.12
N CYS A 83 -14.51 -2.99 -15.79
CA CYS A 83 -15.54 -4.02 -15.94
C CYS A 83 -15.04 -5.25 -16.72
N TYR A 84 -14.24 -5.05 -17.77
CA TYR A 84 -13.65 -6.15 -18.53
C TYR A 84 -12.58 -6.90 -17.71
N ASN A 85 -11.76 -6.21 -16.91
CA ASN A 85 -10.81 -6.86 -16.01
C ASN A 85 -11.52 -7.65 -14.92
N GLU A 86 -12.58 -7.11 -14.31
CA GLU A 86 -13.43 -7.85 -13.38
C GLU A 86 -14.03 -9.08 -14.08
N SER A 87 -14.57 -8.94 -15.29
CA SER A 87 -15.09 -10.07 -16.08
C SER A 87 -14.02 -11.16 -16.29
N ILE A 88 -12.81 -10.78 -16.68
CA ILE A 88 -11.67 -11.67 -16.86
C ILE A 88 -11.30 -12.37 -15.52
N ALA A 89 -11.29 -11.63 -14.41
CA ALA A 89 -11.03 -12.17 -13.08
C ALA A 89 -12.05 -13.23 -12.65
N PHE A 90 -13.32 -13.08 -13.00
CA PHE A 90 -14.37 -14.07 -12.70
C PHE A 90 -14.41 -15.25 -13.69
N SER A 91 -13.94 -15.07 -14.92
CA SER A 91 -13.99 -16.11 -15.95
C SER A 91 -13.09 -17.31 -15.66
N GLN A 92 -13.48 -18.50 -16.12
CA GLN A 92 -12.65 -19.71 -16.10
C GLN A 92 -11.68 -19.76 -17.28
N LYS A 93 -10.55 -20.47 -17.10
CA LYS A 93 -9.51 -20.62 -18.13
C LYS A 93 -10.05 -21.32 -19.37
N GLY A 94 -9.71 -20.78 -20.54
CA GLY A 94 -10.13 -21.33 -21.83
C GLY A 94 -11.62 -21.18 -22.12
N THR A 95 -12.36 -20.30 -21.44
CA THR A 95 -13.77 -20.08 -21.77
C THR A 95 -13.94 -19.00 -22.84
N GLU A 96 -14.95 -19.17 -23.68
CA GLU A 96 -15.34 -18.17 -24.68
C GLU A 96 -15.61 -16.81 -24.02
N ASP A 97 -16.18 -16.80 -22.82
CA ASP A 97 -16.43 -15.59 -22.03
C ASP A 97 -15.14 -14.81 -21.74
N ARG A 98 -14.06 -15.51 -21.36
CA ARG A 98 -12.73 -14.92 -21.16
C ARG A 98 -12.16 -14.39 -22.47
N ALA A 99 -12.24 -15.18 -23.53
CA ALA A 99 -11.77 -14.82 -24.86
C ALA A 99 -12.41 -13.52 -25.36
N ILE A 100 -13.73 -13.42 -25.22
CA ILE A 100 -14.48 -12.24 -25.66
C ILE A 100 -14.15 -11.04 -24.78
N ALA A 101 -13.99 -11.20 -23.46
CA ALA A 101 -13.58 -10.10 -22.59
C ALA A 101 -12.20 -9.52 -22.97
N TYR A 102 -11.20 -10.36 -23.29
CA TYR A 102 -9.92 -9.89 -23.83
C TYR A 102 -10.08 -9.17 -25.18
N ALA A 103 -10.92 -9.70 -26.09
CA ALA A 103 -11.19 -9.03 -27.37
C ALA A 103 -11.90 -7.68 -27.19
N ASN A 104 -12.83 -7.57 -26.23
CA ASN A 104 -13.46 -6.32 -25.84
C ASN A 104 -12.41 -5.31 -25.33
N ARG A 105 -11.50 -5.75 -24.44
CA ARG A 105 -10.37 -4.94 -23.96
C ARG A 105 -9.44 -4.48 -25.08
N SER A 106 -9.15 -5.34 -26.06
CA SER A 106 -8.34 -4.97 -27.25
C SER A 106 -8.99 -3.85 -28.07
N THR A 107 -10.33 -3.77 -28.08
CA THR A 107 -11.05 -2.70 -28.79
C THR A 107 -10.76 -1.36 -28.15
N ILE A 108 -10.85 -1.28 -26.82
CA ILE A 108 -10.51 -0.06 -26.09
C ILE A 108 -9.04 0.33 -26.28
N CYS A 109 -8.13 -0.65 -26.20
CA CYS A 109 -6.71 -0.37 -26.43
C CYS A 109 -6.48 0.25 -27.83
N TYR A 110 -7.18 -0.25 -28.85
CA TYR A 110 -7.13 0.33 -30.19
C TYR A 110 -7.66 1.78 -30.24
N GLU A 111 -8.84 2.04 -29.65
CA GLU A 111 -9.44 3.39 -29.59
C GLU A 111 -8.54 4.40 -28.85
N LEU A 112 -7.80 3.93 -27.84
CA LEU A 112 -6.88 4.74 -27.05
C LEU A 112 -5.46 4.82 -27.64
N HIS A 113 -5.25 4.33 -28.87
CA HIS A 113 -3.96 4.29 -29.56
C HIS A 113 -2.87 3.46 -28.84
N ARG A 114 -3.28 2.52 -27.98
CA ARG A 114 -2.47 1.54 -27.25
C ARG A 114 -2.29 0.28 -28.09
N TYR A 115 -1.58 0.42 -29.20
CA TYR A 115 -1.51 -0.64 -30.21
C TYR A 115 -0.75 -1.88 -29.74
N GLU A 116 0.30 -1.73 -28.91
CA GLU A 116 1.03 -2.88 -28.38
C GLU A 116 0.16 -3.69 -27.41
N GLU A 117 -0.56 -3.02 -26.50
CA GLU A 117 -1.52 -3.68 -25.60
C GLU A 117 -2.74 -4.22 -26.33
N CYS A 118 -3.15 -3.59 -27.44
CA CYS A 118 -4.20 -4.12 -28.32
C CYS A 118 -3.79 -5.49 -28.87
N LEU A 119 -2.58 -5.61 -29.41
CA LEU A 119 -2.04 -6.86 -29.95
C LEU A 119 -1.88 -7.93 -28.87
N GLU A 120 -1.42 -7.54 -27.68
CA GLU A 120 -1.31 -8.46 -26.53
C GLU A 120 -2.68 -9.02 -26.12
N ASN A 121 -3.72 -8.18 -26.09
CA ASN A 121 -5.08 -8.63 -25.81
C ASN A 121 -5.65 -9.55 -26.90
N ILE A 122 -5.28 -9.32 -28.17
CA ILE A 122 -5.66 -10.21 -29.27
C ILE A 122 -5.01 -11.59 -29.10
N ARG A 123 -3.73 -11.63 -28.69
CA ARG A 123 -3.03 -12.88 -28.35
C ARG A 123 -3.75 -13.62 -27.21
N LEU A 124 -4.01 -12.93 -26.10
CA LEU A 124 -4.71 -13.48 -24.93
C LEU A 124 -6.13 -13.99 -25.27
N ALA A 125 -6.84 -13.28 -26.15
CA ALA A 125 -8.15 -13.72 -26.63
C ALA A 125 -8.05 -15.06 -27.38
N ARG A 126 -7.11 -15.18 -28.32
CA ARG A 126 -6.88 -16.42 -29.09
C ARG A 126 -6.50 -17.60 -28.19
N GLU A 127 -5.66 -17.36 -27.20
CA GLU A 127 -5.26 -18.38 -26.20
C GLU A 127 -6.41 -18.81 -25.28
N SER A 128 -7.52 -18.06 -25.26
CA SER A 128 -8.68 -18.30 -24.40
C SER A 128 -9.89 -18.91 -25.13
N ASN A 129 -9.70 -19.63 -26.23
CA ASN A 129 -10.78 -20.19 -27.06
C ASN A 129 -11.69 -19.11 -27.69
N TYR A 130 -11.09 -18.17 -28.41
CA TYR A 130 -11.85 -17.16 -29.16
C TYR A 130 -12.72 -17.81 -30.25
N PRO A 131 -14.02 -17.46 -30.35
CA PRO A 131 -14.92 -18.17 -31.24
C PRO A 131 -14.68 -17.83 -32.71
N GLU A 132 -14.61 -18.87 -33.55
CA GLU A 132 -14.32 -18.76 -34.98
C GLU A 132 -15.27 -17.80 -35.71
N ARG A 133 -16.56 -17.80 -35.32
CA ARG A 133 -17.58 -16.89 -35.86
C ARG A 133 -17.26 -15.40 -35.70
N LEU A 134 -16.37 -15.05 -34.77
CA LEU A 134 -15.91 -13.67 -34.54
C LEU A 134 -14.47 -13.43 -35.03
N ALA A 135 -13.75 -14.46 -35.50
CA ALA A 135 -12.32 -14.39 -35.80
C ALA A 135 -11.97 -13.27 -36.79
N ASN A 136 -12.79 -13.07 -37.83
CA ASN A 136 -12.57 -12.02 -38.83
C ASN A 136 -12.51 -10.61 -38.22
N LYS A 137 -13.30 -10.34 -37.16
CA LYS A 137 -13.26 -9.04 -36.46
C LYS A 137 -11.93 -8.84 -35.75
N LEU A 138 -11.39 -9.92 -35.17
CA LEU A 138 -10.13 -9.89 -34.44
C LEU A 138 -8.93 -9.76 -35.38
N VAL A 139 -8.93 -10.50 -36.50
CA VAL A 139 -7.90 -10.41 -37.56
C VAL A 139 -7.84 -8.99 -38.13
N LYS A 140 -8.98 -8.42 -38.50
CA LYS A 140 -9.03 -7.04 -39.00
C LYS A 140 -8.42 -6.05 -38.01
N ARG A 141 -8.80 -6.12 -36.73
CA ARG A 141 -8.24 -5.24 -35.68
C ARG A 141 -6.74 -5.42 -35.53
N GLU A 142 -6.25 -6.66 -35.61
CA GLU A 142 -4.81 -6.94 -35.53
C GLU A 142 -4.04 -6.28 -36.67
N ASP A 143 -4.53 -6.40 -37.91
CA ASP A 143 -3.91 -5.79 -39.08
C ASP A 143 -3.92 -4.26 -38.99
N ASP A 144 -5.05 -3.69 -38.56
CA ASP A 144 -5.20 -2.24 -38.37
C ASP A 144 -4.25 -1.74 -37.26
N ALA A 145 -4.15 -2.46 -36.13
CA ALA A 145 -3.24 -2.13 -35.03
C ALA A 145 -1.76 -2.24 -35.45
N LYS A 146 -1.36 -3.28 -36.21
CA LYS A 146 0.00 -3.43 -36.74
C LYS A 146 0.37 -2.29 -37.68
N LYS A 147 -0.53 -1.93 -38.61
CA LYS A 147 -0.32 -0.80 -39.52
C LYS A 147 -0.18 0.52 -38.76
N ALA A 148 -1.06 0.76 -37.79
CA ALA A 148 -1.02 1.97 -36.98
C ALA A 148 0.24 2.05 -36.11
N LEU A 149 0.69 0.93 -35.55
CA LEU A 149 1.95 0.85 -34.78
C LEU A 149 3.17 1.14 -35.66
N MET A 150 3.23 0.60 -36.88
CA MET A 150 4.29 0.91 -37.84
C MET A 150 4.27 2.40 -38.22
N ALA A 151 3.10 2.96 -38.49
CA ALA A 151 2.95 4.38 -38.79
C ALA A 151 3.35 5.29 -37.61
N ALA A 152 3.04 4.88 -36.37
CA ALA A 152 3.44 5.61 -35.17
C ALA A 152 4.97 5.60 -34.98
N LYS A 153 5.63 4.44 -35.20
CA LYS A 153 7.10 4.31 -35.13
C LYS A 153 7.83 5.09 -36.23
N ALA A 154 7.19 5.33 -37.37
CA ALA A 154 7.75 6.10 -38.48
C ALA A 154 7.61 7.63 -38.33
N ARG A 155 6.77 8.11 -37.41
CA ARG A 155 6.63 9.54 -37.13
C ARG A 155 7.80 10.00 -36.25
N PRO A 156 8.46 11.13 -36.57
CA PRO A 156 9.43 11.72 -35.66
C PRO A 156 8.72 12.04 -34.34
N CYS A 157 9.23 11.49 -33.25
CA CYS A 157 8.72 11.75 -31.92
C CYS A 157 8.88 13.26 -31.66
N LYS A 158 7.78 13.99 -31.46
CA LYS A 158 7.89 15.27 -30.75
C LYS A 158 8.22 14.88 -29.33
N ASP A 159 9.47 15.10 -28.94
CA ASP A 159 9.92 14.90 -27.57
C ASP A 159 9.18 15.90 -26.67
N ASP A 160 7.96 15.56 -26.24
CA ASP A 160 7.41 16.02 -24.97
C ASP A 160 8.22 15.29 -23.88
N ALA A 161 9.52 15.55 -23.85
CA ALA A 161 10.46 14.91 -22.94
C ALA A 161 10.07 15.35 -21.55
N LYS A 162 9.41 14.46 -20.81
CA LYS A 162 9.39 14.57 -19.35
C LYS A 162 10.83 14.82 -18.92
N PRO A 163 11.08 15.81 -18.05
CA PRO A 163 12.44 16.08 -17.60
C PRO A 163 13.06 14.76 -17.13
N ASN A 164 14.27 14.47 -17.59
CA ASN A 164 15.00 13.27 -17.18
C ASN A 164 15.46 13.46 -15.74
N VAL A 165 14.53 13.31 -14.80
CA VAL A 165 14.80 13.43 -13.38
C VAL A 165 15.42 12.11 -12.92
N ALA A 166 16.68 12.17 -12.50
CA ALA A 166 17.34 11.02 -11.91
C ALA A 166 16.53 10.48 -10.71
N ALA A 167 16.52 9.16 -10.55
CA ALA A 167 15.94 8.54 -9.36
C ALA A 167 16.61 9.14 -8.10
N PRO A 168 15.85 9.40 -7.02
CA PRO A 168 16.43 9.90 -5.78
C PRO A 168 17.54 8.97 -5.27
N GLN A 169 18.61 9.59 -4.77
CA GLN A 169 19.73 8.91 -4.13
C GLN A 169 19.93 9.49 -2.73
N LEU A 170 20.61 8.74 -1.85
CA LEU A 170 21.01 9.27 -0.54
C LEU A 170 21.87 10.52 -0.73
N SER A 171 21.56 11.58 0.03
CA SER A 171 22.28 12.84 -0.05
C SER A 171 23.66 12.81 0.61
N TYR A 172 23.91 11.75 1.39
CA TYR A 172 25.17 11.48 2.07
C TYR A 172 25.63 10.07 1.71
N ARG A 173 26.86 9.71 2.10
CA ARG A 173 27.37 8.35 1.92
C ARG A 173 26.42 7.37 2.60
N ALA A 174 26.26 6.21 1.96
CA ALA A 174 25.47 5.13 2.52
C ALA A 174 26.24 4.46 3.67
N HIS A 175 25.52 3.93 4.66
CA HIS A 175 26.12 3.09 5.68
C HIS A 175 26.68 1.81 5.03
N GLU A 176 27.87 1.36 5.44
CA GLU A 176 28.59 0.25 4.79
C GLU A 176 27.76 -1.04 4.73
N THR A 177 27.08 -1.37 5.83
CA THR A 177 26.23 -2.56 5.97
C THR A 177 24.75 -2.31 5.67
N ALA A 178 24.34 -1.05 5.44
CA ALA A 178 22.95 -0.67 5.20
C ALA A 178 22.87 0.38 4.08
N PRO A 179 23.08 -0.02 2.80
CA PRO A 179 23.23 0.91 1.69
C PRO A 179 21.99 1.77 1.40
N GLN A 180 20.83 1.40 1.95
CA GLN A 180 19.60 2.19 1.91
C GLN A 180 19.50 3.29 2.99
N VAL A 181 20.45 3.38 3.93
CA VAL A 181 20.47 4.35 5.03
C VAL A 181 21.70 5.25 4.90
N ALA A 182 21.54 6.56 5.10
CA ALA A 182 22.68 7.47 5.16
C ALA A 182 23.54 7.19 6.41
N GLU A 183 24.87 7.15 6.25
CA GLU A 183 25.84 6.82 7.31
C GLU A 183 25.73 7.71 8.56
N CYS A 184 25.12 8.89 8.41
CA CYS A 184 24.96 9.84 9.49
C CYS A 184 23.77 9.57 10.41
N LEU A 185 22.97 8.52 10.16
CA LEU A 185 21.85 8.13 10.99
C LEU A 185 22.24 7.01 11.95
N GLU A 186 21.88 7.16 13.21
CA GLU A 186 22.17 6.23 14.29
C GLU A 186 20.89 5.88 15.05
N LEU A 187 20.70 4.61 15.40
CA LEU A 187 19.59 4.15 16.23
C LEU A 187 20.02 4.12 17.70
N PHE A 188 19.24 4.76 18.55
CA PHE A 188 19.41 4.77 20.00
C PHE A 188 18.18 4.21 20.70
N GLU A 189 18.31 3.91 21.99
CA GLU A 189 17.21 3.49 22.86
C GLU A 189 17.16 4.35 24.13
N SER A 190 15.96 4.64 24.62
CA SER A 190 15.72 5.35 25.87
C SER A 190 14.36 4.99 26.47
N GLU A 191 14.20 5.13 27.79
CA GLU A 191 12.89 4.93 28.45
C GLU A 191 11.78 5.82 27.87
N LYS A 192 12.14 7.02 27.39
CA LYS A 192 11.17 8.01 26.90
C LYS A 192 10.64 7.69 25.50
N PHE A 193 11.50 7.21 24.61
CA PHE A 193 11.20 7.06 23.19
C PHE A 193 11.21 5.62 22.70
N GLY A 194 11.56 4.65 23.56
CA GLY A 194 11.97 3.34 23.08
C GLY A 194 13.15 3.50 22.13
N ARG A 195 13.08 2.82 20.98
CA ARG A 195 14.02 2.99 19.86
C ARG A 195 13.75 4.31 19.12
N TYR A 196 14.80 5.04 18.74
CA TYR A 196 14.68 6.31 18.01
C TYR A 196 15.91 6.61 17.16
N VAL A 197 15.70 7.28 16.02
CA VAL A 197 16.76 7.60 15.04
C VAL A 197 17.25 9.04 15.20
N VAL A 198 18.56 9.22 15.32
CA VAL A 198 19.23 10.51 15.47
C VAL A 198 20.24 10.72 14.35
N THR A 199 20.49 11.97 13.98
CA THR A 199 21.61 12.30 13.08
C THR A 199 22.86 12.76 13.81
N ASN A 200 24.04 12.32 13.37
CA ASN A 200 25.34 12.78 13.89
C ASN A 200 25.89 14.04 13.19
N ARG A 201 25.11 14.65 12.29
CA ARG A 201 25.45 15.89 11.56
C ARG A 201 24.25 16.81 11.38
N ASN A 202 24.49 18.03 10.90
CA ASN A 202 23.40 18.89 10.45
C ASN A 202 22.83 18.35 9.12
N LEU A 203 21.51 18.26 9.03
CA LEU A 203 20.76 17.90 7.82
C LEU A 203 19.99 19.13 7.33
N ASN A 204 19.91 19.26 6.02
CA ASN A 204 19.20 20.34 5.33
C ASN A 204 17.85 19.84 4.80
N ALA A 205 16.89 20.75 4.68
CA ALA A 205 15.68 20.47 3.91
C ALA A 205 16.07 20.01 2.49
N GLY A 206 15.41 18.97 2.00
CA GLY A 206 15.68 18.31 0.74
C GLY A 206 16.67 17.16 0.78
N ASP A 207 17.35 16.91 1.90
CA ASP A 207 18.23 15.75 2.02
C ASP A 207 17.41 14.45 2.07
N VAL A 208 17.79 13.48 1.23
CA VAL A 208 17.24 12.12 1.23
C VAL A 208 18.13 11.24 2.10
N VAL A 209 17.58 10.66 3.16
CA VAL A 209 18.38 10.02 4.23
C VAL A 209 18.10 8.52 4.42
N ILE A 210 16.95 8.02 3.94
CA ILE A 210 16.63 6.59 3.86
C ILE A 210 15.91 6.32 2.54
N ILE A 211 16.21 5.21 1.86
CA ILE A 211 15.47 4.71 0.68
C ILE A 211 15.21 3.21 0.83
N GLU A 212 14.12 2.85 1.49
CA GLU A 212 13.85 1.46 1.87
C GLU A 212 12.92 0.74 0.87
N GLN A 213 13.22 -0.53 0.59
CA GLN A 213 12.29 -1.47 -0.05
C GLN A 213 11.44 -2.15 1.03
N PRO A 214 10.10 -2.23 0.89
CA PRO A 214 9.28 -2.91 1.89
C PRO A 214 9.51 -4.42 1.91
N PHE A 215 9.40 -5.02 3.09
CA PHE A 215 9.40 -6.47 3.29
C PHE A 215 8.22 -7.14 2.56
N CYS A 216 7.04 -6.54 2.66
CA CYS A 216 5.86 -6.97 1.91
C CYS A 216 4.93 -5.79 1.62
N CYS A 217 4.09 -5.97 0.60
CA CYS A 217 3.07 -5.01 0.18
C CYS A 217 1.69 -5.69 0.07
N LEU A 218 0.65 -4.98 0.49
CA LEU A 218 -0.75 -5.36 0.28
C LEU A 218 -1.45 -4.31 -0.58
N LEU A 219 -1.83 -4.68 -1.80
CA LEU A 219 -2.67 -3.86 -2.65
C LEU A 219 -4.05 -3.71 -2.00
N ARG A 220 -4.59 -2.49 -1.94
CA ARG A 220 -5.98 -2.28 -1.49
C ARG A 220 -6.94 -2.93 -2.49
N ASP A 221 -7.95 -3.60 -1.98
CA ASP A 221 -8.94 -4.36 -2.74
C ASP A 221 -9.61 -3.56 -3.87
N VAL A 222 -9.87 -2.26 -3.66
CA VAL A 222 -10.45 -1.35 -4.66
C VAL A 222 -9.57 -1.12 -5.91
N TYR A 223 -8.32 -1.62 -5.92
CA TYR A 223 -7.40 -1.55 -7.06
C TYR A 223 -7.12 -2.90 -7.73
N ARG A 224 -7.75 -3.99 -7.30
CA ARG A 224 -7.49 -5.38 -7.76
C ARG A 224 -7.66 -5.65 -9.27
N CYS A 225 -8.37 -4.78 -9.99
CA CYS A 225 -8.56 -4.85 -11.44
C CYS A 225 -7.92 -3.67 -12.19
N ILE A 226 -7.04 -2.92 -11.52
CA ILE A 226 -6.36 -1.73 -12.05
C ILE A 226 -4.85 -1.91 -11.95
N ARG A 227 -4.38 -2.50 -10.84
CA ARG A 227 -2.97 -2.68 -10.53
C ARG A 227 -2.61 -4.15 -10.39
N CYS A 228 -1.36 -4.48 -10.67
CA CYS A 228 -0.83 -5.81 -10.39
C CYS A 228 -0.78 -6.05 -8.88
N ASP A 229 -1.27 -7.21 -8.41
CA ASP A 229 -1.24 -7.59 -6.99
C ASP A 229 0.18 -7.73 -6.42
N PHE A 230 1.16 -8.04 -7.28
CA PHE A 230 2.56 -8.24 -6.89
C PHE A 230 3.38 -6.94 -6.94
N CYS A 231 3.57 -6.37 -8.13
CA CYS A 231 4.45 -5.21 -8.31
C CYS A 231 3.74 -3.85 -8.11
N LEU A 232 2.43 -3.84 -7.84
CA LEU A 232 1.58 -2.66 -7.65
C LEU A 232 1.49 -1.69 -8.84
N LYS A 233 2.22 -1.95 -9.93
CA LYS A 233 2.17 -1.17 -11.16
C LYS A 233 0.74 -1.15 -11.69
N GLU A 234 0.28 0.04 -12.09
CA GLU A 234 -0.93 0.16 -12.89
C GLU A 234 -0.73 -0.57 -14.22
N SER A 235 -1.66 -1.46 -14.54
CA SER A 235 -1.55 -2.31 -15.74
C SER A 235 -2.94 -2.65 -16.29
N ILE A 236 -3.88 -1.72 -16.11
CA ILE A 236 -5.32 -1.89 -16.42
C ILE A 236 -5.59 -2.43 -17.83
N PHE A 237 -4.70 -2.18 -18.78
CA PHE A 237 -4.84 -2.63 -20.18
C PHE A 237 -4.49 -4.11 -20.40
N THR A 238 -3.68 -4.72 -19.54
CA THR A 238 -3.05 -6.03 -19.83
C THR A 238 -3.08 -7.01 -18.66
N LEU A 239 -3.72 -6.67 -17.54
CA LEU A 239 -3.84 -7.58 -16.39
C LEU A 239 -4.35 -8.98 -16.79
N ILE A 240 -3.70 -10.01 -16.28
CA ILE A 240 -4.12 -11.41 -16.37
C ILE A 240 -4.60 -11.88 -14.98
N PRO A 241 -5.63 -12.75 -14.90
CA PRO A 241 -6.18 -13.16 -13.61
C PRO A 241 -5.36 -14.29 -12.99
N CYS A 242 -5.38 -14.41 -11.66
CA CYS A 242 -5.13 -15.71 -11.02
C CYS A 242 -6.09 -16.75 -11.62
N GLU A 243 -5.65 -17.99 -11.81
CA GLU A 243 -6.53 -19.02 -12.40
C GLU A 243 -7.52 -19.63 -11.40
N SER A 244 -7.26 -19.47 -10.11
CA SER A 244 -8.06 -20.06 -9.03
C SER A 244 -9.03 -19.07 -8.40
N CYS A 245 -8.54 -17.97 -7.81
CA CYS A 245 -9.39 -16.98 -7.13
C CYS A 245 -9.87 -15.85 -8.05
N THR A 246 -10.90 -15.13 -7.65
CA THR A 246 -11.52 -14.01 -8.38
C THR A 246 -10.92 -12.64 -8.01
N VAL A 247 -9.96 -12.61 -7.07
CA VAL A 247 -9.44 -11.36 -6.48
C VAL A 247 -8.16 -10.89 -7.17
N ALA A 248 -7.13 -11.73 -7.22
CA ALA A 248 -5.80 -11.29 -7.65
C ALA A 248 -5.66 -11.25 -9.18
N MET A 249 -5.06 -10.17 -9.68
CA MET A 249 -4.65 -10.02 -11.08
C MET A 249 -3.18 -9.55 -11.15
N TYR A 250 -2.50 -9.89 -12.25
CA TYR A 250 -1.08 -9.67 -12.43
C TYR A 250 -0.78 -9.03 -13.79
N CYS A 251 0.28 -8.24 -13.88
CA CYS A 251 0.70 -7.68 -15.18
C CYS A 251 1.44 -8.70 -16.05
N SER A 252 1.94 -9.80 -15.47
CA SER A 252 2.66 -10.86 -16.19
C SER A 252 2.59 -12.20 -15.45
N ASN A 253 2.88 -13.29 -16.17
CA ASN A 253 3.03 -14.62 -15.57
C ASN A 253 4.19 -14.70 -14.57
N GLU A 254 5.21 -13.87 -14.76
CA GLU A 254 6.32 -13.75 -13.82
C GLU A 254 5.86 -13.18 -12.48
N CYS A 255 5.10 -12.08 -12.49
CA CYS A 255 4.52 -11.50 -11.28
C CYS A 255 3.56 -12.48 -10.59
N MET A 256 2.74 -13.20 -11.34
CA MET A 256 1.86 -14.23 -10.80
C MET A 256 2.64 -15.35 -10.10
N THR A 257 3.73 -15.80 -10.70
CA THR A 257 4.59 -16.86 -10.15
C THR A 257 5.33 -16.38 -8.91
N LYS A 258 5.87 -15.15 -8.93
CA LYS A 258 6.52 -14.54 -7.76
C LYS A 258 5.53 -14.37 -6.61
N ALA A 259 4.32 -13.87 -6.87
CA ALA A 259 3.27 -13.78 -5.86
C ALA A 259 2.92 -15.14 -5.26
N TYR A 260 2.73 -16.17 -6.10
CA TYR A 260 2.44 -17.53 -5.63
C TYR A 260 3.53 -18.05 -4.69
N ARG A 261 4.81 -17.86 -5.05
CA ARG A 261 5.95 -18.29 -4.23
C ARG A 261 6.05 -17.51 -2.92
N GLN A 262 5.72 -16.22 -2.91
CA GLN A 262 5.92 -15.38 -1.72
C GLN A 262 4.75 -15.41 -0.74
N TYR A 263 3.50 -15.44 -1.21
CA TYR A 263 2.35 -15.28 -0.32
C TYR A 263 1.07 -15.90 -0.86
N HIS A 264 0.84 -15.81 -2.17
CA HIS A 264 -0.48 -16.02 -2.76
C HIS A 264 -0.89 -17.49 -2.72
N ARG A 265 0.04 -18.41 -2.58
CA ARG A 265 -0.22 -19.83 -2.38
C ARG A 265 -1.17 -20.08 -1.20
N TYR A 266 -0.93 -19.43 -0.05
CA TYR A 266 -1.76 -19.55 1.14
C TYR A 266 -2.97 -18.62 1.11
N GLU A 267 -2.83 -17.47 0.46
CA GLU A 267 -3.91 -16.48 0.44
C GLU A 267 -4.98 -16.77 -0.59
N CYS A 268 -4.63 -17.35 -1.74
CA CYS A 268 -5.55 -17.58 -2.86
C CYS A 268 -6.93 -18.14 -2.44
N PRO A 269 -7.03 -19.19 -1.59
CA PRO A 269 -8.32 -19.76 -1.21
C PRO A 269 -9.07 -19.00 -0.11
N VAL A 270 -8.45 -18.01 0.53
CA VAL A 270 -9.04 -17.25 1.66
C VAL A 270 -9.21 -15.76 1.37
N ILE A 271 -8.45 -15.18 0.44
CA ILE A 271 -8.28 -13.73 0.27
C ILE A 271 -9.58 -12.98 -0.02
N ARG A 272 -10.53 -13.62 -0.72
CA ARG A 272 -11.85 -13.02 -0.97
C ARG A 272 -12.62 -12.86 0.33
N ASP A 273 -12.71 -13.91 1.14
CA ASP A 273 -13.43 -13.85 2.41
C ASP A 273 -12.68 -12.95 3.40
N MET A 274 -11.35 -12.94 3.38
CA MET A 274 -10.53 -12.02 4.17
C MET A 274 -10.87 -10.55 3.89
N TRP A 275 -10.95 -10.14 2.62
CA TRP A 275 -11.37 -8.79 2.27
C TRP A 275 -12.84 -8.50 2.54
N ARG A 276 -13.72 -9.51 2.50
CA ARG A 276 -15.15 -9.32 2.80
C ARG A 276 -15.40 -9.03 4.27
N ILE A 277 -14.71 -9.73 5.17
CA ILE A 277 -15.05 -9.73 6.60
C ILE A 277 -14.09 -8.89 7.45
N PHE A 278 -12.94 -8.50 6.92
CA PHE A 278 -11.96 -7.70 7.63
C PHE A 278 -11.66 -6.39 6.90
N THR A 279 -11.28 -5.39 7.68
CA THR A 279 -10.59 -4.21 7.16
C THR A 279 -9.18 -4.59 6.65
N LYS A 280 -8.48 -3.65 6.02
CA LYS A 280 -7.13 -3.88 5.48
C LYS A 280 -6.08 -4.40 6.47
N LEU A 281 -6.26 -4.20 7.79
CA LEU A 281 -5.23 -4.52 8.80
C LEU A 281 -5.08 -6.03 9.05
N PRO A 282 -6.15 -6.81 9.32
CA PRO A 282 -6.04 -8.28 9.36
C PRO A 282 -5.56 -8.90 8.05
N VAL A 283 -5.97 -8.36 6.90
CA VAL A 283 -5.47 -8.84 5.59
C VAL A 283 -3.96 -8.58 5.45
N LEU A 284 -3.46 -7.47 5.99
CA LEU A 284 -2.03 -7.19 6.01
C LEU A 284 -1.27 -8.13 6.94
N SER A 285 -1.83 -8.48 8.11
CA SER A 285 -1.21 -9.51 8.95
C SER A 285 -1.13 -10.86 8.24
N LEU A 286 -2.13 -11.23 7.43
CA LEU A 286 -2.05 -12.40 6.56
C LEU A 286 -0.90 -12.29 5.57
N ARG A 287 -0.77 -11.16 4.86
CA ARG A 287 0.35 -10.93 3.94
C ARG A 287 1.71 -11.04 4.63
N VAL A 288 1.86 -10.46 5.83
CA VAL A 288 3.13 -10.52 6.59
C VAL A 288 3.46 -11.97 6.96
N VAL A 289 2.50 -12.71 7.54
CA VAL A 289 2.72 -14.10 7.98
C VAL A 289 3.02 -15.02 6.80
N THR A 290 2.28 -14.92 5.69
CA THR A 290 2.51 -15.79 4.52
C THR A 290 3.84 -15.48 3.83
N THR A 291 4.23 -14.21 3.78
CA THR A 291 5.56 -13.79 3.30
C THR A 291 6.68 -14.27 4.23
N ALA A 292 6.46 -14.25 5.54
CA ALA A 292 7.40 -14.79 6.52
C ALA A 292 7.58 -16.30 6.33
N ILE A 293 6.49 -17.07 6.22
CA ILE A 293 6.57 -18.52 5.97
C ILE A 293 7.38 -18.82 4.68
N ALA A 294 7.20 -18.03 3.63
CA ALA A 294 7.99 -18.17 2.40
C ALA A 294 9.49 -17.83 2.60
N ALA A 295 9.84 -16.90 3.51
CA ALA A 295 11.22 -16.60 3.87
C ALA A 295 11.94 -17.75 4.58
N PHE A 296 11.19 -18.73 5.11
CA PHE A 296 11.69 -20.00 5.65
C PHE A 296 11.45 -21.17 4.68
N ASP A 297 11.42 -20.92 3.38
CA ASP A 297 11.22 -21.93 2.33
C ASP A 297 9.93 -22.76 2.53
N HIS A 298 8.88 -22.13 3.07
CA HIS A 298 7.62 -22.78 3.41
C HIS A 298 7.73 -23.84 4.51
N ASN A 299 8.80 -23.83 5.30
CA ASN A 299 9.04 -24.74 6.41
C ASN A 299 8.70 -24.07 7.75
N LEU A 300 7.48 -24.30 8.22
CA LEU A 300 6.97 -23.74 9.47
C LEU A 300 7.72 -24.28 10.71
N GLN A 301 8.21 -25.52 10.66
CA GLN A 301 9.00 -26.10 11.74
C GLN A 301 10.35 -25.38 11.89
N ALA A 302 11.09 -25.19 10.79
CA ALA A 302 12.35 -24.46 10.80
C ALA A 302 12.16 -23.01 11.25
N MET A 303 11.04 -22.38 10.88
CA MET A 303 10.65 -21.06 11.38
C MET A 303 10.45 -21.08 12.90
N GLY A 304 9.72 -22.06 13.43
CA GLY A 304 9.48 -22.20 14.86
C GLY A 304 10.75 -22.46 15.68
N GLU A 305 11.66 -23.29 15.16
CA GLU A 305 12.97 -23.54 15.78
C GLU A 305 13.82 -22.25 15.80
N HIS A 306 13.86 -21.51 14.69
CA HIS A 306 14.58 -20.24 14.59
C HIS A 306 14.02 -19.20 15.57
N LEU A 307 12.71 -18.97 15.57
CA LEU A 307 12.10 -17.94 16.42
C LEU A 307 12.24 -18.24 17.92
N ARG A 308 12.22 -19.52 18.33
CA ARG A 308 12.50 -19.90 19.73
C ARG A 308 13.95 -19.66 20.14
N ALA A 309 14.89 -19.72 19.19
CA ALA A 309 16.31 -19.46 19.43
C ALA A 309 16.68 -17.97 19.26
N LEU A 310 15.81 -17.17 18.66
CA LEU A 310 16.07 -15.76 18.35
C LEU A 310 16.16 -14.92 19.62
N ASN A 311 17.29 -14.22 19.81
CA ASN A 311 17.40 -13.18 20.84
C ASN A 311 16.85 -11.86 20.29
N GLU A 312 15.55 -11.60 20.50
CA GLU A 312 14.87 -10.40 19.99
C GLU A 312 15.59 -9.08 20.37
N LYS A 313 16.32 -9.03 21.48
CA LYS A 313 17.04 -7.82 21.94
C LYS A 313 18.28 -7.47 21.12
N GLU A 314 18.84 -8.44 20.41
CA GLU A 314 20.02 -8.24 19.55
C GLU A 314 19.64 -7.88 18.11
N ILE A 315 18.35 -7.97 17.77
CA ILE A 315 17.87 -7.67 16.42
C ILE A 315 17.69 -6.17 16.24
N ASN A 316 18.50 -5.60 15.34
CA ASN A 316 18.49 -4.20 15.02
C ASN A 316 18.67 -3.97 13.51
N ALA A 317 17.63 -3.40 12.89
CA ALA A 317 17.60 -3.10 11.47
C ALA A 317 18.72 -2.13 11.02
N PHE A 318 19.24 -1.26 11.90
CA PHE A 318 20.33 -0.33 11.57
C PHE A 318 21.73 -0.97 11.65
N THR A 319 21.88 -2.11 12.33
CA THR A 319 23.18 -2.78 12.48
C THR A 319 23.29 -4.09 11.71
N MET A 320 22.16 -4.65 11.25
CA MET A 320 22.14 -5.80 10.34
C MET A 320 22.91 -5.49 9.04
N ASP A 321 23.61 -6.49 8.49
CA ASP A 321 24.24 -6.38 7.18
C ASP A 321 23.25 -6.70 6.05
N TRP A 322 22.60 -5.65 5.54
CA TRP A 322 21.66 -5.70 4.43
C TRP A 322 22.30 -6.09 3.10
N THR A 323 23.63 -6.02 2.96
CA THR A 323 24.32 -6.47 1.74
C THR A 323 24.35 -7.98 1.63
N GLN A 324 24.19 -8.68 2.77
CA GLN A 324 24.21 -10.14 2.88
C GLN A 324 22.91 -10.72 3.46
N ALA A 325 21.99 -9.88 3.91
CA ALA A 325 20.74 -10.29 4.55
C ALA A 325 19.88 -11.18 3.65
N THR A 326 19.50 -12.33 4.19
CA THR A 326 18.50 -13.23 3.61
C THR A 326 17.09 -12.72 3.90
N PRO A 327 16.05 -13.23 3.20
CA PRO A 327 14.66 -12.92 3.55
C PRO A 327 14.30 -13.25 5.00
N ARG A 328 14.96 -14.24 5.62
CA ARG A 328 14.82 -14.59 7.04
C ARG A 328 15.35 -13.46 7.93
N ASP A 329 16.56 -12.99 7.67
CA ASP A 329 17.18 -11.92 8.48
C ASP A 329 16.34 -10.63 8.40
N ILE A 330 15.79 -10.32 7.22
CA ILE A 330 14.86 -9.21 7.06
C ILE A 330 13.58 -9.45 7.87
N TYR A 331 13.02 -10.66 7.85
CA TYR A 331 11.85 -10.98 8.66
C TYR A 331 12.12 -10.84 10.16
N ASP A 332 13.31 -11.20 10.66
CA ASP A 332 13.65 -11.02 12.08
C ASP A 332 13.49 -9.55 12.50
N THR A 333 13.90 -8.61 11.64
CA THR A 333 13.70 -7.17 11.91
C THR A 333 12.22 -6.75 11.92
N VAL A 334 11.37 -7.42 11.13
CA VAL A 334 9.91 -7.22 11.11
C VAL A 334 9.25 -7.88 12.33
N HIS A 335 9.77 -9.02 12.75
CA HIS A 335 9.28 -9.78 13.90
C HIS A 335 9.42 -8.99 15.20
N VAL A 336 10.52 -8.25 15.38
CA VAL A 336 10.79 -7.44 16.59
C VAL A 336 10.20 -6.03 16.56
N LEU A 337 9.29 -5.75 15.62
CA LEU A 337 8.56 -4.48 15.60
C LEU A 337 7.58 -4.36 16.77
N GLU A 338 7.28 -3.12 17.16
CA GLU A 338 6.46 -2.84 18.34
C GLU A 338 5.04 -3.42 18.19
N THR A 339 4.54 -4.05 19.24
CA THR A 339 3.18 -4.63 19.28
C THR A 339 2.24 -3.81 20.16
N ASN A 340 2.80 -3.04 21.10
CA ASN A 340 2.13 -2.44 22.25
C ASN A 340 1.31 -3.46 23.07
N ALA A 341 1.68 -4.75 23.06
CA ALA A 341 0.89 -5.83 23.65
C ALA A 341 0.46 -5.55 25.11
N ASN A 342 1.39 -5.03 25.91
CA ASN A 342 1.18 -4.75 27.33
C ASN A 342 0.26 -3.54 27.60
N MET A 343 0.14 -2.64 26.62
CA MET A 343 -0.67 -1.40 26.72
C MET A 343 -2.10 -1.59 26.20
N ARG A 344 -2.44 -2.77 25.67
CA ARG A 344 -3.75 -3.05 25.08
C ARG A 344 -4.76 -3.43 26.16
N GLY A 345 -5.98 -2.93 26.04
CA GLY A 345 -7.08 -3.32 26.93
C GLY A 345 -7.57 -4.75 26.67
N PRO A 346 -8.31 -5.37 27.61
CA PRO A 346 -8.84 -6.73 27.45
C PRO A 346 -9.67 -6.93 26.17
N LYS A 347 -10.54 -5.97 25.83
CA LYS A 347 -11.39 -6.03 24.62
C LYS A 347 -10.57 -6.09 23.32
N ASP A 348 -9.56 -5.24 23.17
CA ASP A 348 -8.68 -5.23 21.98
C ASP A 348 -7.87 -6.53 21.88
N ARG A 349 -7.38 -7.07 23.00
CA ARG A 349 -6.70 -8.38 22.99
C ARG A 349 -7.64 -9.49 22.54
N MET A 350 -8.86 -9.52 23.07
CA MET A 350 -9.85 -10.53 22.71
C MET A 350 -10.30 -10.45 21.26
N ALA A 351 -10.48 -9.24 20.71
CA ALA A 351 -10.77 -9.06 19.29
C ALA A 351 -9.67 -9.66 18.40
N ARG A 352 -8.40 -9.57 18.82
CA ARG A 352 -7.27 -10.12 18.07
C ARG A 352 -7.20 -11.64 18.16
N VAL A 353 -7.50 -12.22 19.32
CA VAL A 353 -7.65 -13.68 19.46
C VAL A 353 -8.78 -14.15 18.55
N PHE A 354 -9.93 -13.48 18.59
CA PHE A 354 -11.08 -13.79 17.73
C PHE A 354 -10.73 -13.75 16.23
N PHE A 355 -10.04 -12.70 15.78
CA PHE A 355 -9.58 -12.59 14.39
C PHE A 355 -8.55 -13.67 14.05
N THR A 356 -7.62 -13.97 14.95
CA THR A 356 -6.62 -15.03 14.79
C THR A 356 -7.30 -16.38 14.58
N THR A 357 -8.29 -16.73 15.41
CA THR A 357 -9.04 -17.98 15.27
C THR A 357 -9.73 -18.11 13.92
N ILE A 358 -10.40 -17.05 13.44
CA ILE A 358 -11.07 -17.08 12.12
C ILE A 358 -10.02 -17.30 11.01
N ILE A 359 -8.92 -16.55 11.04
CA ILE A 359 -7.87 -16.63 10.02
C ILE A 359 -7.21 -18.02 10.04
N HIS A 360 -6.85 -18.51 11.23
CA HIS A 360 -6.29 -19.84 11.44
C HIS A 360 -7.20 -20.89 10.82
N LYS A 361 -8.47 -20.94 11.24
CA LYS A 361 -9.41 -21.96 10.77
C LYS A 361 -9.61 -21.92 9.26
N LEU A 362 -9.70 -20.74 8.66
CA LEU A 362 -9.75 -20.57 7.21
C LEU A 362 -8.52 -21.13 6.49
N LEU A 363 -7.32 -20.92 7.04
CA LEU A 363 -6.08 -21.43 6.46
C LEU A 363 -5.96 -22.95 6.59
N ILE A 364 -6.28 -23.52 7.76
CA ILE A 364 -6.25 -24.97 7.99
C ILE A 364 -7.25 -25.69 7.07
N GLU A 365 -8.47 -25.17 6.93
CA GLU A 365 -9.51 -25.80 6.13
C GLU A 365 -9.25 -25.73 4.62
N ARG A 366 -8.54 -24.70 4.15
CA ARG A 366 -8.50 -24.35 2.71
C ARG A 366 -7.11 -24.34 2.09
N THR A 367 -6.05 -24.56 2.87
CA THR A 367 -4.66 -24.58 2.39
C THR A 367 -3.93 -25.84 2.83
N GLU A 368 -2.74 -26.06 2.28
CA GLU A 368 -1.86 -27.14 2.70
C GLU A 368 -1.32 -26.97 4.13
N LEU A 369 -1.46 -25.81 4.78
CA LEU A 369 -1.08 -25.64 6.18
C LEU A 369 -1.87 -26.56 7.11
N GLY A 370 -3.11 -26.94 6.72
CA GLY A 370 -3.89 -27.92 7.48
C GLY A 370 -3.23 -29.31 7.58
N LYS A 371 -2.35 -29.68 6.65
CA LYS A 371 -1.59 -30.93 6.72
C LYS A 371 -0.43 -30.87 7.72
N VAL A 372 0.05 -29.66 8.02
CA VAL A 372 1.17 -29.42 8.94
C VAL A 372 0.63 -29.15 10.33
N CYS A 373 -0.21 -28.13 10.49
CA CYS A 373 -0.75 -27.70 11.78
C CYS A 373 -1.92 -28.57 12.28
N GLY A 374 -2.61 -29.30 11.39
CA GLY A 374 -3.73 -30.16 11.80
C GLY A 374 -3.31 -31.29 12.77
N PRO A 375 -2.25 -32.06 12.47
CA PRO A 375 -1.75 -33.10 13.38
C PRO A 375 -0.76 -32.59 14.44
N ASP A 376 -0.18 -31.40 14.27
CA ASP A 376 0.89 -30.87 15.12
C ASP A 376 0.45 -29.61 15.89
N PHE A 377 0.24 -29.78 17.19
CA PHE A 377 -0.20 -28.70 18.09
C PHE A 377 0.83 -27.57 18.19
N GLU A 378 2.13 -27.87 18.17
CA GLU A 378 3.17 -26.83 18.26
C GLU A 378 3.14 -25.95 16.99
N MET A 379 2.91 -26.56 15.83
CA MET A 379 2.80 -25.81 14.56
C MET A 379 1.51 -24.98 14.49
N ALA A 380 0.41 -25.48 15.07
CA ALA A 380 -0.83 -24.72 15.20
C ALA A 380 -0.65 -23.50 16.12
N GLU A 381 -0.02 -23.71 17.29
CA GLU A 381 0.27 -22.65 18.26
C GLU A 381 1.21 -21.59 17.70
N LEU A 382 2.25 -22.00 16.96
CA LEU A 382 3.14 -21.08 16.26
C LEU A 382 2.37 -20.21 15.26
N LEU A 383 1.46 -20.80 14.48
CA LEU A 383 0.66 -20.05 13.51
C LEU A 383 -0.22 -18.99 14.22
N ASP A 384 -0.86 -19.37 15.32
CA ASP A 384 -1.66 -18.44 16.14
C ASP A 384 -0.82 -17.32 16.74
N TYR A 385 0.35 -17.65 17.27
CA TYR A 385 1.30 -16.67 17.79
C TYR A 385 1.71 -15.65 16.71
N LEU A 386 2.04 -16.12 15.50
CA LEU A 386 2.41 -15.24 14.38
C LEU A 386 1.27 -14.30 13.97
N PHE A 387 0.04 -14.80 13.89
CA PHE A 387 -1.12 -13.98 13.58
C PHE A 387 -1.44 -12.98 14.67
N LEU A 388 -1.46 -13.40 15.93
CA LEU A 388 -1.72 -12.52 17.06
C LEU A 388 -0.69 -11.40 17.11
N ARG A 389 0.59 -11.74 16.93
CA ARG A 389 1.69 -10.77 16.86
C ARG A 389 1.51 -9.79 15.70
N HIS A 390 1.31 -10.28 14.48
CA HIS A 390 1.24 -9.39 13.32
C HIS A 390 -0.08 -8.63 13.20
N LEU A 391 -1.17 -9.10 13.81
CA LEU A 391 -2.35 -8.29 14.03
C LEU A 391 -2.01 -7.07 14.91
N GLN A 392 -1.12 -7.22 15.90
CA GLN A 392 -0.68 -6.15 16.80
C GLN A 392 0.37 -5.23 16.18
N THR A 393 1.33 -5.75 15.41
CA THR A 393 2.35 -4.91 14.75
C THR A 393 1.77 -4.11 13.58
N SER A 394 0.80 -4.68 12.85
CA SER A 394 0.21 -4.05 11.66
C SER A 394 -0.35 -2.64 11.88
N PRO A 395 -1.19 -2.35 12.89
CA PRO A 395 -1.75 -1.02 13.12
C PRO A 395 -0.72 0.03 13.54
N VAL A 396 0.46 -0.36 14.04
CA VAL A 396 1.42 0.58 14.64
C VAL A 396 2.73 0.73 13.86
N ASN A 397 3.03 -0.15 12.91
CA ASN A 397 4.28 -0.09 12.12
C ASN A 397 4.06 -0.04 10.59
N MET A 398 2.85 -0.25 10.08
CA MET A 398 2.66 -0.39 8.63
C MET A 398 2.32 0.94 7.99
N HIS A 399 2.91 1.19 6.82
CA HIS A 399 2.82 2.47 6.14
C HIS A 399 1.99 2.40 4.87
N SER A 400 1.29 3.48 4.56
CA SER A 400 0.52 3.59 3.31
C SER A 400 1.40 4.03 2.15
N LEU A 401 1.26 3.37 1.01
CA LEU A 401 1.87 3.73 -0.26
C LEU A 401 0.90 4.56 -1.08
N HIS A 402 1.40 5.66 -1.64
CA HIS A 402 0.57 6.64 -2.32
C HIS A 402 1.06 6.90 -3.74
N TYR A 403 0.12 7.15 -4.64
CA TYR A 403 0.36 7.57 -6.02
C TYR A 403 -0.47 8.82 -6.33
N MET A 404 -0.19 9.45 -7.47
CA MET A 404 -0.92 10.62 -7.94
C MET A 404 -2.06 10.19 -8.86
N GLU A 405 -3.29 10.27 -8.38
CA GLU A 405 -4.49 9.96 -9.17
C GLU A 405 -5.02 11.23 -9.82
N TYR A 406 -5.40 11.13 -11.10
CA TYR A 406 -6.07 12.22 -11.79
C TYR A 406 -7.56 12.19 -11.50
N GLN A 407 -8.13 13.31 -11.05
CA GLN A 407 -9.54 13.50 -10.79
C GLN A 407 -10.19 14.21 -11.99
N PRO A 408 -10.85 13.50 -12.93
CA PRO A 408 -11.32 14.10 -14.18
C PRO A 408 -12.36 15.20 -13.97
N ALA A 409 -13.22 15.05 -12.96
CA ALA A 409 -14.27 16.02 -12.65
C ALA A 409 -13.74 17.36 -12.11
N GLN A 410 -12.52 17.37 -11.57
CA GLN A 410 -11.89 18.54 -10.97
C GLN A 410 -10.66 19.02 -11.76
N GLU A 411 -10.27 18.27 -12.81
CA GLU A 411 -9.09 18.53 -13.64
C GLU A 411 -7.78 18.70 -12.85
N LEU A 412 -7.62 17.94 -11.75
CA LEU A 412 -6.46 18.03 -10.87
C LEU A 412 -5.94 16.65 -10.44
N TYR A 413 -4.76 16.63 -9.81
CA TYR A 413 -4.16 15.41 -9.29
C TYR A 413 -4.18 15.37 -7.75
N GLU A 414 -4.68 14.28 -7.20
CA GLU A 414 -4.73 14.04 -5.75
C GLU A 414 -3.85 12.87 -5.34
N LEU A 415 -3.41 12.92 -4.08
CA LEU A 415 -2.62 11.85 -3.50
C LEU A 415 -3.56 10.73 -3.02
N GLU A 416 -3.47 9.58 -3.65
CA GLU A 416 -4.34 8.43 -3.35
C GLU A 416 -3.56 7.28 -2.75
N ASN A 417 -4.11 6.68 -1.69
CA ASN A 417 -3.55 5.49 -1.06
C ASN A 417 -3.93 4.25 -1.87
N HIS A 418 -2.96 3.51 -2.40
CA HIS A 418 -3.24 2.30 -3.20
C HIS A 418 -2.78 1.00 -2.54
N ALA A 419 -1.90 1.05 -1.55
CA ALA A 419 -1.38 -0.13 -0.88
C ALA A 419 -0.91 0.18 0.54
N SER A 420 -0.79 -0.85 1.37
CA SER A 420 -0.09 -0.81 2.64
C SER A 420 1.20 -1.63 2.54
N ALA A 421 2.24 -1.26 3.29
CA ALA A 421 3.52 -1.93 3.22
C ALA A 421 4.24 -1.97 4.57
N CYS A 422 5.04 -3.02 4.75
CA CYS A 422 5.85 -3.27 5.94
C CYS A 422 7.29 -2.82 5.73
N PHE A 423 7.77 -1.90 6.57
CA PHE A 423 9.09 -1.27 6.44
C PHE A 423 9.84 -1.29 7.78
N PRO A 424 10.74 -2.24 8.03
CA PRO A 424 11.43 -2.34 9.32
C PRO A 424 12.32 -1.13 9.66
N LEU A 425 12.99 -0.47 8.69
CA LEU A 425 13.80 0.73 8.97
C LEU A 425 12.93 1.97 9.22
N LEU A 426 11.96 2.24 8.34
CA LEU A 426 11.04 3.39 8.49
C LEU A 426 10.20 3.29 9.78
N SER A 427 9.91 2.08 10.26
CA SER A 427 9.20 1.87 11.53
C SER A 427 9.98 2.37 12.75
N MET A 428 11.29 2.64 12.63
CA MET A 428 12.10 3.20 13.71
C MET A 428 11.97 4.73 13.85
N LEU A 429 11.31 5.39 12.89
CA LEU A 429 11.09 6.85 12.94
C LEU A 429 9.88 7.16 13.83
N ASN A 430 10.15 7.76 14.98
CA ASN A 430 9.10 8.14 15.93
C ASN A 430 8.21 9.28 15.43
N HIS A 431 7.07 9.42 16.09
CA HIS A 431 6.08 10.42 15.77
C HIS A 431 6.40 11.83 16.30
N SER A 432 6.12 12.85 15.49
CA SER A 432 5.83 14.21 15.93
C SER A 432 4.60 14.77 15.20
N CYS A 433 3.77 15.55 15.91
CA CYS A 433 2.69 16.32 15.27
C CYS A 433 3.24 17.46 14.39
N ALA A 434 4.51 17.82 14.59
CA ALA A 434 5.35 18.70 13.79
C ALA A 434 6.58 17.90 13.30
N PRO A 435 6.45 17.10 12.23
CA PRO A 435 7.53 16.24 11.75
C PRO A 435 8.69 17.09 11.18
N ASN A 436 9.88 16.49 11.07
CA ASN A 436 11.02 17.09 10.36
C ASN A 436 11.49 16.25 9.14
N VAL A 437 10.82 15.13 8.91
CA VAL A 437 10.95 14.32 7.69
C VAL A 437 9.57 13.98 7.11
N THR A 438 9.55 13.59 5.85
CA THR A 438 8.35 13.07 5.16
C THR A 438 8.71 11.87 4.30
N ARG A 439 7.73 10.98 4.08
CA ARG A 439 7.88 9.75 3.29
C ARG A 439 7.33 9.94 1.88
N VAL A 440 8.08 9.51 0.88
CA VAL A 440 7.66 9.54 -0.53
C VAL A 440 7.82 8.15 -1.17
N THR A 441 6.69 7.55 -1.55
CA THR A 441 6.67 6.37 -2.43
C THR A 441 7.26 6.71 -3.79
N LEU A 442 8.27 5.96 -4.22
CA LEU A 442 9.00 6.09 -5.48
C LEU A 442 8.38 5.22 -6.59
N HIS A 443 8.78 5.46 -7.84
CA HIS A 443 8.30 4.72 -9.02
C HIS A 443 8.53 3.21 -8.98
N ASP A 444 9.57 2.75 -8.30
CA ASP A 444 9.94 1.34 -8.17
C ASP A 444 9.32 0.65 -6.94
N GLY A 445 8.48 1.37 -6.17
CA GLY A 445 7.83 0.86 -4.97
C GLY A 445 8.62 1.05 -3.68
N ARG A 446 9.88 1.53 -3.74
CA ARG A 446 10.63 1.95 -2.54
C ARG A 446 10.02 3.19 -1.91
N CYS A 447 10.39 3.46 -0.67
CA CYS A 447 10.00 4.67 0.06
C CYS A 447 11.23 5.48 0.45
N ALA A 448 11.26 6.75 0.02
CA ALA A 448 12.30 7.70 0.42
C ALA A 448 11.86 8.51 1.65
N VAL A 449 12.77 8.70 2.60
CA VAL A 449 12.62 9.64 3.71
C VAL A 449 13.39 10.91 3.37
N VAL A 450 12.66 12.01 3.26
CA VAL A 450 13.18 13.33 2.85
C VAL A 450 13.04 14.31 4.01
N VAL A 451 14.13 14.99 4.35
CA VAL A 451 14.14 16.05 5.36
C VAL A 451 13.32 17.23 4.86
N ASN A 452 12.32 17.66 5.63
CA ASN A 452 11.39 18.73 5.23
C ASN A 452 11.63 20.05 5.98
N ARG A 453 12.58 20.09 6.92
CA ARG A 453 13.14 21.31 7.55
C ARG A 453 14.50 20.98 8.17
N PRO A 454 15.42 21.95 8.35
CA PRO A 454 16.75 21.68 8.90
C PRO A 454 16.71 20.93 10.23
N ILE A 455 17.60 19.95 10.39
CA ILE A 455 17.75 19.15 11.62
C ILE A 455 19.18 19.35 12.12
N PRO A 456 19.39 19.86 13.35
CA PRO A 456 20.74 20.00 13.90
C PRO A 456 21.36 18.64 14.22
N LYS A 457 22.69 18.59 14.28
CA LYS A 457 23.42 17.44 14.83
C LYS A 457 22.87 17.06 16.22
N GLY A 458 22.65 15.77 16.44
CA GLY A 458 22.02 15.24 17.66
C GLY A 458 20.49 15.32 17.64
N GLY A 459 19.88 15.87 16.59
CA GLY A 459 18.44 15.92 16.42
C GLY A 459 17.86 14.55 16.03
N GLN A 460 16.73 14.20 16.66
CA GLN A 460 15.93 13.04 16.28
C GLN A 460 15.16 13.31 14.99
N LEU A 461 15.04 12.31 14.14
CA LEU A 461 14.18 12.33 12.96
C LEU A 461 12.77 11.92 13.38
N TYR A 462 11.78 12.77 13.08
CA TYR A 462 10.38 12.55 13.40
C TYR A 462 9.52 12.53 12.15
N ASP A 463 8.79 11.43 12.00
CA ASP A 463 7.73 11.26 11.01
C ASP A 463 6.37 11.68 11.59
N ASN A 464 5.36 11.78 10.74
CA ASN A 464 3.98 11.97 11.17
C ASN A 464 3.15 10.69 10.95
N TYR A 465 2.36 10.35 11.96
CA TYR A 465 1.54 9.13 11.98
C TYR A 465 0.09 9.39 11.53
N GLY A 466 -0.17 10.56 10.92
CA GLY A 466 -1.51 10.99 10.47
C GLY A 466 -2.09 12.15 11.30
N MET A 467 -1.44 12.54 12.39
CA MET A 467 -1.93 13.55 13.35
C MET A 467 -1.11 14.83 13.23
N HIS A 468 -1.21 15.55 12.12
CA HIS A 468 -0.44 16.79 11.89
C HIS A 468 -1.11 18.00 12.58
N HIS A 469 -0.32 18.86 13.24
CA HIS A 469 -0.90 19.97 14.02
C HIS A 469 -1.67 20.98 13.18
N SER A 470 -1.24 21.22 11.94
CA SER A 470 -1.89 22.17 11.03
C SER A 470 -3.29 21.74 10.57
N LEU A 471 -3.65 20.46 10.73
CA LEU A 471 -4.89 19.87 10.20
C LEU A 471 -5.86 19.40 11.29
N MET A 472 -5.36 19.06 12.47
CA MET A 472 -6.14 18.40 13.52
C MET A 472 -5.85 19.06 14.87
N PRO A 473 -6.86 19.43 15.68
CA PRO A 473 -6.65 20.02 17.01
C PRO A 473 -5.92 19.09 17.98
N ARG A 474 -5.20 19.66 18.96
CA ARG A 474 -4.36 18.90 19.91
C ARG A 474 -5.10 17.77 20.61
N LYS A 475 -6.34 18.00 21.05
CA LYS A 475 -7.15 17.00 21.75
C LYS A 475 -7.41 15.76 20.88
N GLU A 476 -7.77 15.97 19.61
CA GLU A 476 -8.02 14.88 18.65
C GLU A 476 -6.74 14.14 18.29
N ARG A 477 -5.62 14.87 18.13
CA ARG A 477 -4.30 14.26 17.90
C ARG A 477 -3.91 13.33 19.05
N GLN A 478 -4.03 13.80 20.28
CA GLN A 478 -3.71 13.00 21.48
C GLN A 478 -4.61 11.77 21.58
N TYR A 479 -5.92 11.93 21.41
CA TYR A 479 -6.86 10.81 21.44
C TYR A 479 -6.52 9.74 20.37
N SER A 480 -6.24 10.17 19.14
CA SER A 480 -5.92 9.25 18.04
C SER A 480 -4.60 8.51 18.28
N LEU A 481 -3.56 9.22 18.75
CA LEU A 481 -2.26 8.63 19.09
C LEU A 481 -2.36 7.64 20.24
N GLU A 482 -3.10 7.98 21.29
CA GLU A 482 -3.33 7.09 22.44
C GLU A 482 -4.15 5.87 22.04
N SER A 483 -5.18 6.04 21.21
CA SER A 483 -6.06 4.96 20.75
C SER A 483 -5.35 3.97 19.82
N GLN A 484 -4.51 4.43 18.90
CA GLN A 484 -3.86 3.55 17.93
C GLN A 484 -2.45 3.13 18.38
N TYR A 485 -1.63 4.09 18.80
CA TYR A 485 -0.20 3.91 19.07
C TYR A 485 0.14 3.83 20.56
N ARG A 486 -0.84 3.96 21.45
CA ARG A 486 -0.72 3.74 22.91
C ARG A 486 0.30 4.65 23.62
N PHE A 487 0.48 5.88 23.15
CA PHE A 487 1.32 6.86 23.84
C PHE A 487 0.72 8.26 23.84
N HIS A 488 1.15 9.08 24.79
CA HIS A 488 0.81 10.50 24.85
C HIS A 488 1.92 11.34 24.22
N CYS A 489 1.60 12.13 23.20
CA CYS A 489 2.61 12.88 22.44
C CYS A 489 3.09 14.12 23.19
N ARG A 490 4.42 14.26 23.35
CA ARG A 490 5.06 15.42 23.97
C ARG A 490 5.98 16.18 23.00
N CYS A 491 5.66 16.15 21.70
CA CYS A 491 6.37 16.94 20.70
C CYS A 491 6.14 18.44 20.90
N GLU A 492 6.96 19.28 20.27
CA GLU A 492 6.87 20.75 20.36
C GLU A 492 5.46 21.28 20.06
N ALA A 493 4.76 20.71 19.08
CA ALA A 493 3.41 21.15 18.73
C ALA A 493 2.35 20.79 19.78
N CYS A 494 2.57 19.73 20.55
CA CYS A 494 1.67 19.35 21.64
C CYS A 494 2.00 20.06 22.95
N VAL A 495 3.27 20.40 23.20
CA VAL A 495 3.70 21.15 24.38
C VAL A 495 3.30 22.62 24.26
N ASN A 496 3.49 23.20 23.07
CA ASN A 496 3.21 24.61 22.81
C ASN A 496 1.80 24.86 22.23
N ASP A 497 0.98 23.81 22.15
CA ASP A 497 -0.38 23.84 21.58
C ASP A 497 -0.49 24.60 20.25
N TYR A 498 0.31 24.18 19.26
CA TYR A 498 0.34 24.85 17.97
C TYR A 498 -1.04 24.89 17.31
N PRO A 499 -1.42 26.04 16.73
CA PRO A 499 -2.74 26.22 16.15
C PRO A 499 -2.88 25.50 14.80
N LEU A 500 -4.11 25.50 14.28
CA LEU A 500 -4.42 25.02 12.94
C LEU A 500 -3.83 25.95 11.88
N TYR A 501 -3.71 25.46 10.64
CA TYR A 501 -3.09 26.22 9.53
C TYR A 501 -3.61 27.67 9.36
N PRO A 502 -4.93 27.96 9.41
CA PRO A 502 -5.43 29.32 9.22
C PRO A 502 -4.97 30.32 10.29
N GLU A 503 -4.62 29.82 11.47
CA GLU A 503 -4.26 30.58 12.67
C GLU A 503 -2.75 30.62 12.93
N LEU A 504 -1.94 30.01 12.04
CA LEU A 504 -0.48 30.04 12.16
C LEU A 504 0.05 31.49 12.04
N PRO A 505 1.03 31.87 12.88
CA PRO A 505 1.65 33.19 12.77
C PRO A 505 2.44 33.29 11.46
N SER A 506 2.46 34.48 10.87
CA SER A 506 3.37 34.78 9.76
C SER A 506 4.78 35.12 10.29
N ILE A 507 5.80 34.73 9.54
CA ILE A 507 7.19 35.16 9.80
C ILE A 507 7.41 36.60 9.31
N ASP A 508 8.52 37.22 9.73
CA ASP A 508 8.95 38.51 9.18
C ASP A 508 9.39 38.38 7.71
N CYS A 509 8.43 38.50 6.80
CA CYS A 509 8.65 38.39 5.36
C CYS A 509 9.53 39.52 4.81
N SER A 510 9.68 40.64 5.52
CA SER A 510 10.59 41.73 5.09
C SER A 510 12.06 41.30 5.17
N ARG A 511 12.38 40.45 6.14
CA ARG A 511 13.72 39.89 6.34
C ARG A 511 13.98 38.65 5.51
N HIS A 512 12.97 37.81 5.34
CA HIS A 512 13.13 36.47 4.76
C HIS A 512 12.68 36.37 3.29
N GLY A 513 12.00 37.37 2.77
CA GLY A 513 11.33 37.32 1.47
C GLY A 513 9.98 36.63 1.57
N MET A 514 9.08 36.94 0.64
CA MET A 514 7.74 36.35 0.57
C MET A 514 7.69 35.33 -0.57
N ILE A 515 7.05 34.19 -0.34
CA ILE A 515 6.65 33.27 -1.40
C ILE A 515 5.16 33.42 -1.67
N ASP A 516 4.77 33.46 -2.94
CA ASP A 516 3.36 33.38 -3.32
C ASP A 516 2.91 31.93 -3.28
N ALA A 517 2.62 31.44 -2.07
CA ALA A 517 2.26 30.05 -1.87
C ALA A 517 1.01 29.63 -2.65
N GLN A 518 0.06 30.55 -2.83
CA GLN A 518 -1.18 30.29 -3.55
C GLN A 518 -0.93 30.15 -5.05
N ALA A 519 -0.14 31.04 -5.65
CA ALA A 519 0.22 30.92 -7.07
C ALA A 519 1.04 29.65 -7.34
N ILE A 520 2.03 29.35 -6.50
CA ILE A 520 2.84 28.13 -6.64
C ILE A 520 1.95 26.88 -6.48
N HIS A 521 1.02 26.86 -5.53
CA HIS A 521 0.08 25.75 -5.37
C HIS A 521 -0.76 25.54 -6.62
N ALA A 522 -1.30 26.62 -7.22
CA ALA A 522 -2.08 26.54 -8.45
C ALA A 522 -1.26 25.98 -9.62
N GLU A 523 0.01 26.38 -9.75
CA GLU A 523 0.93 25.82 -10.76
C GLU A 523 1.21 24.32 -10.54
N LEU A 524 1.44 23.90 -9.29
CA LEU A 524 1.73 22.50 -8.95
C LEU A 524 0.49 21.59 -8.99
N ALA A 525 -0.72 22.15 -8.87
CA ALA A 525 -1.98 21.42 -9.00
C ALA A 525 -2.15 20.80 -10.40
N LEU A 526 -1.58 21.47 -11.43
CA LEU A 526 -1.55 21.01 -12.82
C LEU A 526 -0.61 19.83 -13.07
N HIS A 527 0.20 19.44 -12.07
CA HIS A 527 1.08 18.27 -12.12
C HIS A 527 2.15 18.34 -13.24
N ASP A 528 2.62 19.55 -13.56
CA ASP A 528 3.68 19.80 -14.53
C ASP A 528 5.06 19.49 -13.94
N ALA A 529 5.74 18.50 -14.52
CA ALA A 529 7.06 18.05 -14.07
C ALA A 529 8.18 19.07 -14.35
N GLN A 530 8.12 19.82 -15.45
CA GLN A 530 9.12 20.84 -15.74
C GLN A 530 9.02 21.97 -14.70
N LYS A 531 7.80 22.38 -14.39
CA LYS A 531 7.54 23.41 -13.40
C LYS A 531 7.94 22.98 -11.98
N ALA A 532 7.61 21.74 -11.59
CA ALA A 532 8.06 21.19 -10.32
C ALA A 532 9.60 21.14 -10.21
N ALA A 533 10.31 20.79 -11.30
CA ALA A 533 11.77 20.77 -11.34
C ALA A 533 12.38 22.18 -11.20
N GLU A 534 11.72 23.21 -11.75
CA GLU A 534 12.13 24.61 -11.62
C GLU A 534 11.95 25.15 -10.18
N LEU A 535 10.85 24.77 -9.53
CA LEU A 535 10.46 25.26 -8.21
C LEU A 535 11.22 24.56 -7.06
N LEU A 536 11.48 23.25 -7.19
CA LEU A 536 12.03 22.43 -6.11
C LEU A 536 13.32 23.01 -5.49
N PRO A 537 14.34 23.46 -6.26
CA PRO A 537 15.55 24.04 -5.68
C PRO A 537 15.30 25.37 -4.94
N LYS A 538 14.34 26.18 -5.42
CA LYS A 538 13.98 27.47 -4.80
C LYS A 538 13.28 27.24 -3.47
N LEU A 539 12.31 26.32 -3.43
CA LEU A 539 11.60 25.92 -2.23
C LEU A 539 12.54 25.29 -1.20
N ARG A 540 13.45 24.42 -1.65
CA ARG A 540 14.50 23.82 -0.79
C ARG A 540 15.36 24.90 -0.14
N ARG A 541 15.85 25.88 -0.90
CA ARG A 541 16.66 26.97 -0.37
C ARG A 541 15.88 27.76 0.68
N TYR A 542 14.66 28.16 0.35
CA TYR A 542 13.81 28.92 1.26
C TYR A 542 13.58 28.17 2.58
N LEU A 543 13.23 26.87 2.53
CA LEU A 543 13.08 26.03 3.73
C LEU A 543 14.34 25.99 4.62
N ASN A 544 15.53 26.00 4.01
CA ASN A 544 16.77 26.03 4.78
C ASN A 544 17.03 27.41 5.42
N ASP A 545 16.63 28.49 4.75
CA ASP A 545 16.80 29.85 5.25
C ASP A 545 15.84 30.17 6.42
N ILE A 546 14.60 29.65 6.36
CA ILE A 546 13.55 29.99 7.33
C ILE A 546 13.15 28.86 8.28
N GLY A 547 13.61 27.63 8.09
CA GLY A 547 13.07 26.45 8.78
C GLY A 547 13.13 26.48 10.31
N GLN A 548 14.00 27.31 10.90
CA GLN A 548 14.05 27.54 12.36
C GLN A 548 12.88 28.40 12.90
N GLN A 549 12.10 29.07 12.05
CA GLN A 549 10.93 29.87 12.45
C GLN A 549 9.64 29.02 12.49
N TYR A 550 9.74 27.69 12.46
CA TYR A 550 8.60 26.79 12.52
C TYR A 550 7.84 27.00 13.85
N PRO A 551 6.50 27.08 13.88
CA PRO A 551 5.52 26.68 12.86
C PRO A 551 4.94 27.85 12.04
N GLY A 552 5.76 28.81 11.59
CA GLY A 552 5.28 29.94 10.78
C GLY A 552 4.52 29.50 9.51
N LYS A 553 3.48 30.25 9.13
CA LYS A 553 2.58 29.96 8.01
C LYS A 553 3.35 29.76 6.69
N GLU A 554 4.35 30.59 6.42
CA GLU A 554 5.18 30.52 5.21
C GLU A 554 6.03 29.25 5.17
N ILE A 555 6.51 28.76 6.32
CA ILE A 555 7.27 27.50 6.39
C ILE A 555 6.35 26.33 6.10
N CYS A 556 5.23 26.23 6.81
CA CYS A 556 4.28 25.12 6.62
C CYS A 556 3.79 25.08 5.17
N SER A 557 3.51 26.25 4.58
CA SER A 557 3.18 26.37 3.15
C SER A 557 4.32 25.86 2.27
N CYS A 558 5.55 26.31 2.52
CA CYS A 558 6.71 25.92 1.73
C CYS A 558 7.02 24.42 1.84
N GLN A 559 6.81 23.81 3.01
CA GLN A 559 6.98 22.36 3.21
C GLN A 559 6.03 21.55 2.34
N GLU A 560 4.76 21.97 2.24
CA GLU A 560 3.77 21.32 1.39
C GLU A 560 4.10 21.50 -0.10
N LEU A 561 4.47 22.71 -0.52
CA LEU A 561 4.87 22.98 -1.90
C LEU A 561 6.13 22.22 -2.31
N PHE A 562 7.10 22.13 -1.39
CA PHE A 562 8.33 21.34 -1.55
C PHE A 562 7.98 19.86 -1.72
N LEU A 563 7.16 19.31 -0.82
CA LEU A 563 6.72 17.92 -0.89
C LEU A 563 5.97 17.63 -2.18
N ARG A 564 5.03 18.50 -2.58
CA ARG A 564 4.26 18.37 -3.82
C ARG A 564 5.17 18.39 -5.04
N SER A 565 6.14 19.30 -5.09
CA SER A 565 7.14 19.36 -6.18
C SER A 565 7.94 18.06 -6.24
N PHE A 566 8.42 17.56 -5.11
CA PHE A 566 9.16 16.31 -5.04
C PHE A 566 8.32 15.10 -5.48
N GLN A 567 7.04 15.05 -5.09
CA GLN A 567 6.11 14.00 -5.49
C GLN A 567 5.86 14.00 -7.00
N ILE A 568 5.64 15.16 -7.63
CA ILE A 568 5.44 15.25 -9.09
C ILE A 568 6.62 14.61 -9.85
N LEU A 569 7.84 14.81 -9.36
CA LEU A 569 9.06 14.36 -10.02
C LEU A 569 9.40 12.89 -9.79
N HIS A 570 9.01 12.31 -8.65
CA HIS A 570 9.54 11.02 -8.19
C HIS A 570 8.49 9.97 -7.82
N LYS A 571 7.20 10.35 -7.73
CA LYS A 571 6.09 9.46 -7.36
C LYS A 571 5.37 8.93 -8.60
N PRO A 572 4.91 7.67 -8.62
CA PRO A 572 4.05 7.17 -9.69
C PRO A 572 2.79 8.03 -9.85
N THR A 573 2.45 8.31 -11.11
CA THR A 573 1.22 9.00 -11.52
C THR A 573 0.35 8.02 -12.28
N SER A 574 -0.97 8.17 -12.14
CA SER A 574 -1.97 7.36 -12.82
C SER A 574 -1.72 7.29 -14.32
N GLU A 575 -1.57 6.07 -14.83
CA GLU A 575 -1.35 5.84 -16.25
C GLU A 575 -2.60 6.18 -17.06
N SER A 576 -3.78 5.97 -16.47
CA SER A 576 -5.08 6.26 -17.07
C SER A 576 -5.34 7.75 -17.30
N ALA A 577 -4.64 8.65 -16.59
CA ALA A 577 -4.86 10.10 -16.61
C ALA A 577 -4.92 10.69 -18.03
N GLN A 578 -3.93 10.36 -18.87
CA GLN A 578 -3.79 10.89 -20.23
C GLN A 578 -4.89 10.44 -21.21
N TYR A 579 -5.68 9.42 -20.85
CA TYR A 579 -6.70 8.83 -21.71
C TYR A 579 -8.11 9.36 -21.43
N TRP A 580 -8.31 10.11 -20.33
CA TRP A 580 -9.60 10.70 -20.02
C TRP A 580 -10.08 11.69 -21.09
N LYS A 581 -9.17 12.32 -21.85
CA LYS A 581 -9.51 13.15 -23.02
C LYS A 581 -10.26 12.42 -24.13
N TYR A 582 -10.23 11.09 -24.14
CA TYR A 582 -10.98 10.25 -25.07
C TYR A 582 -12.31 9.76 -24.47
N CYS A 583 -12.51 9.95 -23.17
CA CYS A 583 -13.73 9.57 -22.47
C CYS A 583 -14.75 10.72 -22.46
N ASN A 584 -16.03 10.39 -22.37
CA ASN A 584 -17.02 11.37 -21.89
C ASN A 584 -16.98 11.39 -20.35
N PRO A 585 -17.07 12.57 -19.72
CA PRO A 585 -17.12 12.69 -18.26
C PRO A 585 -18.35 12.03 -17.63
#